data_AF-A0A9X9IPE9-F1
#
_entry.id   AF-A0A9X9IPE9-F1
#
_cell.length_a   1.000
_cell.length_b   1.000
_cell.length_c   1.000
_cell.angle_alpha   90.00
_cell.angle_beta   90.00
_cell.angle_gamma   90.00
#
_symmetry.space_group_name_H-M   'P 1'
#
loop_
_entity.id
_entity.type
_entity.pdbx_description
1 polymer ?
#
loop_
_entity_poly.entity_id
_entity_poly.type
_entity_poly.pdbx_seq_one_letter_code
_entity_poly.pdbx_strand_id
1 'polypeptide(L)'
;MISIVNIEKEEINNLFTDGNKLNWEQVIEGTPKPYYTKVHCNNAYIWAMAIEGEDPSTFRSRLDIFDWKGNYLCKAHLDKWVSSFSIDERNQTMYAVTADDMLVRYNIKELLDQLP
;
A
#
# COMPACT_ATOMS: atom_id res chain seq x y z
N MET A 1 5.02 -0.64 9.05
CA MET A 1 5.54 -2.03 9.00
C MET A 1 4.35 -2.96 9.03
N ILE A 2 4.35 -3.97 8.16
CA ILE A 2 3.40 -5.09 8.16
C ILE A 2 4.21 -6.37 8.32
N SER A 3 3.73 -7.33 9.09
CA SER A 3 4.37 -8.64 9.20
C SER A 3 3.53 -9.68 8.45
N ILE A 4 4.18 -10.43 7.55
CA ILE A 4 3.64 -11.64 6.92
C ILE A 4 4.08 -12.80 7.80
N VAL A 5 3.12 -13.58 8.29
CA VAL A 5 3.39 -14.74 9.16
C VAL A 5 2.98 -16.01 8.45
N ASN A 6 3.95 -16.90 8.23
CA ASN A 6 3.68 -18.27 7.85
C ASN A 6 3.46 -19.10 9.12
N ILE A 7 2.21 -19.46 9.39
CA ILE A 7 1.83 -20.18 10.62
C ILE A 7 2.41 -21.60 10.63
N GLU A 8 2.41 -22.29 9.49
CA GLU A 8 2.86 -23.69 9.40
C GLU A 8 4.38 -23.82 9.56
N LYS A 9 5.13 -22.84 9.04
CA LYS A 9 6.59 -22.83 9.09
C LYS A 9 7.17 -22.02 10.23
N GLU A 10 6.32 -21.32 10.99
CA GLU A 10 6.72 -20.36 12.03
C GLU A 10 7.69 -19.27 11.51
N GLU A 11 7.55 -18.90 10.23
CA GLU A 11 8.39 -17.89 9.58
C GLU A 11 7.70 -16.53 9.60
N ILE A 12 8.46 -15.47 9.91
CA ILE A 12 7.98 -14.09 9.88
C ILE A 12 8.81 -13.30 8.88
N ASN A 13 8.13 -12.61 7.98
CA ASN A 13 8.75 -11.64 7.07
C ASN A 13 8.12 -10.26 7.27
N ASN A 14 8.93 -9.20 7.21
CA ASN A 14 8.48 -7.84 7.50
C ASN A 14 8.54 -6.96 6.26
N LEU A 15 7.41 -6.32 5.97
CA LEU A 15 7.26 -5.31 4.93
C LEU A 15 7.39 -3.92 5.52
N PHE A 16 8.13 -3.09 4.82
CA PHE A 16 8.36 -1.70 5.18
C PHE A 16 7.80 -0.78 4.10
N THR A 17 7.48 0.45 4.48
CA THR A 17 6.93 1.48 3.60
C THR A 17 7.94 1.86 2.50
N ASP A 18 7.49 2.02 1.26
CA ASP A 18 8.33 2.20 0.06
C ASP A 18 9.37 1.08 -0.17
N GLY A 19 9.23 -0.09 0.46
CA GLY A 19 10.20 -1.19 0.33
C GLY A 19 11.56 -0.94 0.98
N ASN A 20 11.75 0.19 1.65
CA ASN A 20 13.01 0.54 2.29
C ASN A 20 13.24 -0.24 3.58
N LYS A 21 14.47 -0.69 3.83
CA LYS A 21 14.82 -1.21 5.16
C LYS A 21 14.69 -0.09 6.19
N LEU A 22 14.27 -0.46 7.40
CA LEU A 22 14.12 0.49 8.49
C LEU A 22 15.48 1.15 8.82
N ASN A 23 15.58 2.45 8.64
CA ASN A 23 16.71 3.24 9.13
C ASN A 23 16.40 3.74 10.55
N TRP A 24 16.97 3.10 11.57
CA TRP A 24 16.73 3.43 12.97
C TRP A 24 17.18 4.84 13.39
N GLU A 25 18.18 5.41 12.74
CA GLU A 25 18.69 6.74 13.07
C GLU A 25 17.63 7.81 12.78
N GLN A 26 17.02 7.76 11.59
CA GLN A 26 15.93 8.66 11.20
C GLN A 26 14.69 8.55 12.09
N VAL A 27 14.44 7.37 12.66
CA VAL A 27 13.33 7.15 13.60
C VAL A 27 13.56 7.89 14.91
N ILE A 28 14.78 7.83 15.43
CA ILE A 28 15.15 8.43 16.71
C ILE A 28 15.14 9.96 16.60
N GLU A 29 15.46 10.50 15.42
CA GLU A 29 15.45 11.94 15.12
C GLU A 29 14.05 12.55 14.98
N GLY A 30 12.98 11.76 15.15
CA GLY A 30 11.61 12.27 15.25
C GLY A 30 10.89 12.51 13.92
N THR A 31 11.45 12.06 12.80
CA THR A 31 10.76 12.15 11.50
C THR A 31 9.54 11.22 11.49
N PRO A 32 8.32 11.72 11.27
CA PRO A 32 7.12 10.89 11.20
C PRO A 32 7.26 9.83 10.11
N LYS A 33 7.01 8.56 10.46
CA LYS A 33 7.06 7.47 9.49
C LYS A 33 5.81 7.48 8.62
N PRO A 34 5.92 7.29 7.29
CA PRO A 34 4.78 6.83 6.52
C PRO A 34 4.39 5.44 7.05
N TYR A 35 3.13 5.30 7.44
CA TYR A 35 2.55 4.05 7.94
C TYR A 35 1.44 3.59 7.00
N TYR A 36 1.26 2.27 6.95
CA TYR A 36 0.17 1.69 6.16
C TYR A 36 -1.14 1.81 6.93
N THR A 37 -2.17 2.32 6.26
CA THR A 37 -3.49 2.56 6.82
C THR A 37 -4.48 1.43 6.50
N LYS A 38 -4.25 0.74 5.38
CA LYS A 38 -5.06 -0.39 4.89
C LYS A 38 -4.21 -1.38 4.13
N VAL A 39 -4.63 -2.64 4.14
CA VAL A 39 -3.98 -3.73 3.41
C VAL A 39 -5.05 -4.58 2.76
N HIS A 40 -4.80 -5.01 1.54
CA HIS A 40 -5.56 -6.06 0.87
C HIS A 40 -4.57 -7.00 0.21
N CYS A 41 -4.87 -8.29 0.17
CA CYS A 41 -4.03 -9.26 -0.52
C CYS A 41 -4.88 -10.15 -1.43
N ASN A 42 -4.20 -10.79 -2.37
CA ASN A 42 -4.75 -11.82 -3.22
C ASN A 42 -3.66 -12.87 -3.48
N ASN A 43 -3.89 -13.82 -4.38
CA ASN A 43 -2.94 -14.91 -4.59
C ASN A 43 -1.59 -14.45 -5.16
N ALA A 44 -1.55 -13.29 -5.82
CA ALA A 44 -0.34 -12.78 -6.47
C ALA A 44 0.40 -11.74 -5.61
N TYR A 45 -0.34 -10.84 -4.97
CA TYR A 45 0.19 -9.60 -4.43
C TYR A 45 -0.40 -9.22 -3.07
N ILE A 46 0.38 -8.44 -2.35
CA ILE A 46 -0.04 -7.70 -1.16
C ILE A 46 -0.03 -6.22 -1.53
N TRP A 47 -1.17 -5.57 -1.35
CA TRP A 47 -1.40 -4.15 -1.61
C TRP A 47 -1.49 -3.43 -0.27
N ALA A 48 -0.55 -2.54 0.00
CA ALA A 48 -0.47 -1.80 1.25
C ALA A 48 -0.65 -0.30 0.98
N MET A 49 -1.72 0.28 1.50
CA MET A 49 -2.04 1.69 1.29
C MET A 49 -1.37 2.56 2.34
N ALA A 50 -0.66 3.59 1.89
CA ALA A 50 -0.12 4.67 2.72
C ALA A 50 -0.76 6.01 2.32
N ILE A 51 -0.63 7.01 3.19
CA ILE A 51 -0.97 8.40 2.86
C ILE A 51 0.34 9.16 2.69
N GLU A 52 0.45 9.91 1.60
CA GLU A 52 1.53 10.86 1.35
C GLU A 52 1.02 12.29 1.50
N GLY A 53 1.91 13.21 1.88
CA GLY A 53 1.62 14.63 2.09
C GLY A 53 1.81 15.05 3.55
N GLU A 54 2.22 16.29 3.76
CA GLU A 54 2.42 16.87 5.09
C GLU A 54 1.18 17.65 5.57
N ASP A 55 0.40 18.20 4.63
CA ASP A 55 -0.83 18.95 4.91
C ASP A 55 -2.07 18.17 4.42
N PRO A 56 -3.17 18.13 5.20
CA PRO A 56 -4.40 17.42 4.83
C PRO A 56 -4.96 17.76 3.43
N SER A 57 -4.79 19.00 2.97
CA SER A 57 -5.26 19.44 1.64
C SER A 57 -4.46 18.81 0.48
N THR A 58 -3.24 18.35 0.77
CA THR A 58 -2.34 17.73 -0.20
C THR A 58 -2.31 16.20 -0.11
N PHE A 59 -3.06 15.61 0.82
CA PHE A 59 -3.03 14.18 1.03
C PHE A 59 -3.41 13.42 -0.24
N ARG A 60 -2.57 12.43 -0.56
CA ARG A 60 -2.79 11.48 -1.64
C ARG A 60 -2.59 10.08 -1.11
N SER A 61 -3.45 9.17 -1.55
CA SER A 61 -3.28 7.76 -1.24
C SER A 61 -2.30 7.13 -2.21
N ARG A 62 -1.39 6.34 -1.65
CA ARG A 62 -0.40 5.56 -2.37
C ARG A 62 -0.62 4.09 -2.08
N LEU A 63 -0.45 3.24 -3.08
CA LEU A 63 -0.38 1.79 -2.91
C LEU A 63 1.05 1.32 -3.11
N ASP A 64 1.61 0.67 -2.11
CA ASP A 64 2.85 -0.08 -2.20
C ASP A 64 2.50 -1.54 -2.43
N ILE A 65 3.11 -2.17 -3.44
CA ILE A 65 2.72 -3.49 -3.93
C ILE A 65 3.89 -4.44 -3.72
N PHE A 66 3.63 -5.58 -3.08
CA PHE A 66 4.62 -6.59 -2.74
C PHE A 66 4.22 -7.96 -3.26
N ASP A 67 5.20 -8.83 -3.50
CA ASP A 67 4.95 -10.26 -3.59
C ASP A 67 4.85 -10.91 -2.19
N TRP A 68 4.43 -12.18 -2.15
CA TRP A 68 4.34 -12.95 -0.90
C TRP A 68 5.70 -13.29 -0.25
N LYS A 69 6.82 -13.09 -0.96
CA LYS A 69 8.17 -13.16 -0.39
C LYS A 69 8.61 -11.84 0.22
N GLY A 70 7.74 -10.82 0.20
CA GLY A 70 7.97 -9.49 0.73
C GLY A 70 8.88 -8.62 -0.12
N ASN A 71 9.11 -8.99 -1.38
CA ASN A 71 9.81 -8.12 -2.32
C ASN A 71 8.87 -6.98 -2.70
N TYR A 72 9.37 -5.76 -2.61
CA TYR A 72 8.70 -4.59 -3.13
C TYR A 72 8.73 -4.63 -4.66
N LEU A 73 7.56 -4.58 -5.28
CA LEU A 73 7.42 -4.65 -6.73
C LEU A 73 7.28 -3.26 -7.32
N CYS A 74 6.34 -2.46 -6.80
CA CYS A 74 6.09 -1.12 -7.30
C CYS A 74 5.21 -0.30 -6.37
N LYS A 75 5.03 0.96 -6.77
CA LYS A 75 4.15 1.93 -6.15
C LYS A 75 3.21 2.50 -7.19
N ALA A 76 1.94 2.61 -6.83
CA ALA A 76 0.90 3.24 -7.65
C ALA A 76 0.30 4.43 -6.88
N HIS A 77 0.17 5.56 -7.56
CA HIS A 77 -0.45 6.75 -6.99
C HIS A 77 -1.93 6.79 -7.34
N LEU A 78 -2.77 7.06 -6.34
CA LEU A 78 -4.17 7.32 -6.55
C LEU A 78 -4.37 8.84 -6.73
N ASP A 79 -5.19 9.21 -7.70
CA ASP A 79 -5.54 10.60 -7.98
C ASP A 79 -6.39 11.24 -6.86
N LYS A 80 -6.93 10.41 -5.96
CA LYS A 80 -7.76 10.82 -4.83
C LYS A 80 -7.22 10.33 -3.49
N TRP A 81 -7.58 11.06 -2.43
CA TRP A 81 -7.42 10.57 -1.07
C TRP A 81 -8.49 9.50 -0.79
N VAL A 82 -8.03 8.28 -0.57
CA VAL A 82 -8.82 7.07 -0.34
C VAL A 82 -8.72 6.64 1.12
N SER A 83 -9.87 6.35 1.73
CA SER A 83 -10.00 5.88 3.12
C SER A 83 -9.96 4.34 3.22
N SER A 84 -10.45 3.64 2.19
CA SER A 84 -10.44 2.18 2.11
C SER A 84 -10.52 1.70 0.66
N PHE A 85 -10.07 0.48 0.40
CA PHE A 85 -10.15 -0.14 -0.93
C PHE A 85 -10.35 -1.66 -0.84
N SER A 86 -10.80 -2.25 -1.95
CA SER A 86 -10.87 -3.70 -2.15
C SER A 86 -10.52 -4.04 -3.60
N ILE A 87 -9.92 -5.21 -3.78
CA ILE A 87 -9.42 -5.70 -5.07
C ILE A 87 -10.34 -6.81 -5.59
N ASP A 88 -10.95 -6.59 -6.75
CA ASP A 88 -11.67 -7.60 -7.51
C ASP A 88 -10.80 -8.07 -8.68
N GLU A 89 -10.09 -9.17 -8.47
CA GLU A 89 -9.22 -9.76 -9.49
C GLU A 89 -9.98 -10.24 -10.72
N ARG A 90 -11.21 -10.74 -10.53
CA ARG A 90 -12.00 -11.31 -11.62
C ARG A 90 -12.34 -10.24 -12.65
N ASN A 91 -12.67 -9.05 -12.18
CA ASN A 91 -13.01 -7.91 -13.02
C ASN A 91 -11.83 -6.94 -13.23
N GLN A 92 -10.62 -7.29 -12.77
CA GLN A 92 -9.42 -6.45 -12.87
C GLN A 92 -9.65 -5.01 -12.36
N THR A 93 -10.43 -4.88 -11.29
CA THR A 93 -10.91 -3.59 -10.79
C THR A 93 -10.58 -3.44 -9.31
N MET A 94 -10.02 -2.30 -8.93
CA MET A 94 -9.99 -1.86 -7.54
C MET A 94 -11.17 -0.94 -7.28
N TYR A 95 -11.92 -1.23 -6.23
CA TYR A 95 -12.96 -0.35 -5.71
C TYR A 95 -12.39 0.40 -4.51
N ALA A 96 -12.63 1.71 -4.45
CA ALA A 96 -12.12 2.53 -3.36
C ALA A 96 -13.17 3.52 -2.86
N VAL A 97 -13.16 3.79 -1.56
CA VAL A 97 -13.96 4.83 -0.93
C VAL A 97 -13.07 6.03 -0.69
N THR A 98 -13.46 7.20 -1.20
CA THR A 98 -12.72 8.45 -0.98
C THR A 98 -12.92 8.97 0.45
N ALA A 99 -12.15 9.97 0.85
CA ALA A 99 -12.39 10.67 2.12
C ALA A 99 -13.79 11.32 2.21
N ASP A 100 -14.36 11.71 1.06
CA ASP A 100 -15.73 12.26 0.96
C ASP A 100 -16.82 11.18 0.76
N ASP A 101 -16.57 9.94 1.19
CA ASP A 101 -17.51 8.81 1.13
C ASP A 101 -18.01 8.42 -0.29
N MET A 102 -17.27 8.80 -1.34
CA MET A 102 -17.61 8.44 -2.72
C MET A 102 -16.96 7.12 -3.13
N LEU A 103 -17.72 6.27 -3.84
CA LEU A 103 -17.19 5.06 -4.46
C LEU A 103 -16.55 5.39 -5.82
N VAL A 104 -15.27 5.06 -5.96
CA VAL A 104 -14.51 5.18 -7.20
C VAL A 104 -13.92 3.84 -7.63
N ARG A 105 -13.53 3.74 -8.90
CA ARG A 105 -13.00 2.52 -9.50
C ARG A 105 -11.69 2.83 -10.20
N TYR A 106 -10.72 1.93 -10.06
CA TYR A 106 -9.45 1.97 -10.77
C TYR A 106 -9.24 0.66 -11.49
N ASN A 107 -8.63 0.73 -12.67
CA ASN A 107 -8.20 -0.47 -13.39
C ASN A 107 -6.89 -0.97 -12.79
N ILE A 108 -6.83 -2.23 -12.36
CA ILE A 108 -5.64 -2.80 -11.72
C ILE A 108 -4.46 -2.83 -12.68
N LYS A 109 -4.70 -3.16 -13.95
CA LYS A 109 -3.65 -3.19 -14.95
C LYS A 109 -3.06 -1.80 -15.16
N GLU A 110 -3.89 -0.76 -15.25
CA GLU A 110 -3.38 0.61 -15.38
C GLU A 110 -2.57 1.04 -14.15
N LEU A 111 -2.99 0.66 -12.93
CA LEU A 111 -2.20 0.93 -11.71
C LEU A 111 -0.85 0.22 -11.73
N LEU A 112 -0.80 -1.01 -12.26
CA LEU A 112 0.44 -1.77 -12.42
C LEU A 112 1.28 -1.30 -13.61
N ASP A 113 0.67 -0.65 -14.61
CA ASP A 113 1.34 -0.12 -15.80
C ASP A 113 1.85 1.32 -15.58
N GLN A 114 1.53 1.98 -14.46
CA GLN A 114 2.09 3.30 -14.06
C GLN A 114 3.60 3.26 -13.72
N LEU A 115 4.30 2.23 -14.17
CA LEU A 115 5.74 2.07 -13.98
C LEU A 115 6.50 3.03 -14.91
N PRO A 116 7.66 3.55 -14.48
CA PRO A 116 8.64 4.10 -15.40
C PRO A 116 9.20 3.05 -16.36
#